data_AF-A0AAU7ZU99-F1
#
_entry.id   AF-A0AAU7ZU99-F1
#
_cell.length_a   1.000
_cell.length_b   1.000
_cell.length_c   1.000
_cell.angle_alpha   90.00
_cell.angle_beta   90.00
_cell.angle_gamma   90.00
#
_symmetry.space_group_name_H-M   'P 1'
#
loop_
_entity.id
_entity.type
_entity.pdbx_description
1 polymer ?
#
loop_
_entity_poly.entity_id
_entity_poly.type
_entity_poly.pdbx_seq_one_letter_code
_entity_poly.pdbx_strand_id
1 'polypeptide(L)'
;MLAAQSAFDGTWKVNMNTVDFPKKPDVFLLQNGTYECKSCTPPYVVKADGTDQPVTGHPYYDSVAIKVVDDHNIEETDKKDGKVVSASTSTVSSDGNTMLFTFNDSSNTNGGPPVTGQGEATRVAKGPAGSNVVSGSWRTTKIEGMSDNATVWTYKASGDEMTMTTQTGQSYTAKLNGAEAPMKGDPGVTSVSVKTIGKDTLVETDMRDGKVIGVFKMTVAADGKTAKLSFDDKLQNRTTNSDATKQ
;
A
#
# COMPACT_ATOMS: atom_id res chain seq x y z
N MET A 1 25.53 29.72 15.11
CA MET A 1 24.74 28.57 15.59
C MET A 1 24.50 27.67 14.40
N LEU A 2 25.03 26.44 14.40
CA LEU A 2 24.52 25.42 13.48
C LEU A 2 23.07 25.16 13.90
N ALA A 3 22.11 25.31 12.99
CA ALA A 3 20.77 24.81 13.22
C ALA A 3 20.88 23.31 13.54
N ALA A 4 20.26 22.86 14.64
CA ALA A 4 20.20 21.44 14.94
C ALA A 4 19.51 20.75 13.76
N GLN A 5 20.19 19.75 13.18
CA GLN A 5 19.65 18.96 12.09
C GLN A 5 18.32 18.35 12.52
N SER A 6 17.32 18.36 11.63
CA SER A 6 15.99 17.84 11.96
C SER A 6 16.10 16.36 12.34
N ALA A 7 15.36 15.91 13.36
CA ALA A 7 15.37 14.50 13.78
C ALA A 7 14.95 13.55 12.64
N PHE A 8 14.14 14.06 11.71
CA PHE A 8 13.64 13.33 10.55
C PHE A 8 14.66 13.25 9.41
N ASP A 9 15.66 14.12 9.36
CA ASP A 9 16.62 14.15 8.24
C ASP A 9 17.33 12.81 8.10
N GLY A 10 17.39 12.33 6.85
CA GLY A 10 18.05 11.09 6.48
C GLY A 10 17.15 10.15 5.69
N THR A 11 17.75 9.02 5.32
CA THR A 11 17.06 7.93 4.64
C THR A 11 16.56 6.94 5.68
N TRP A 12 15.30 6.56 5.58
CA TRP A 12 14.63 5.65 6.49
C TRP A 12 14.18 4.42 5.74
N LYS A 13 14.23 3.27 6.42
CA LYS A 13 13.76 1.99 5.90
C LYS A 13 12.78 1.35 6.87
N VAL A 14 11.62 0.92 6.40
CA VAL A 14 10.66 0.14 7.21
C VAL A 14 11.30 -1.18 7.63
N ASN A 15 11.16 -1.55 8.90
CA ASN A 15 11.47 -2.88 9.37
C ASN A 15 10.26 -3.81 9.15
N MET A 16 10.26 -4.55 8.04
CA MET A 16 9.15 -5.43 7.66
C MET A 16 8.82 -6.51 8.71
N ASN A 17 9.77 -6.89 9.57
CA ASN A 17 9.55 -7.86 10.64
C ASN A 17 8.70 -7.32 11.80
N THR A 18 8.46 -6.01 11.84
CA THR A 18 7.72 -5.34 12.93
C THR A 18 6.32 -4.90 12.50
N VAL A 19 5.93 -5.18 11.26
CA VAL A 19 4.67 -4.70 10.71
C VAL A 19 3.50 -5.38 11.42
N ASP A 20 2.69 -4.58 12.10
CA ASP A 20 1.37 -4.95 12.58
C ASP A 20 0.33 -4.67 11.49
N PHE A 21 0.05 -5.71 10.69
CA PHE A 21 -0.92 -5.64 9.60
C PHE A 21 -2.35 -5.38 10.11
N PRO A 22 -3.19 -4.72 9.28
CA PRO A 22 -4.57 -4.42 9.63
C PRO A 22 -5.35 -5.63 10.12
N LYS A 23 -6.23 -5.42 11.12
CA LYS A 23 -7.11 -6.48 11.62
C LYS A 23 -8.34 -6.69 10.72
N LYS A 24 -8.77 -5.62 10.03
CA LYS A 24 -9.90 -5.66 9.11
C LYS A 24 -9.49 -6.43 7.84
N PRO A 25 -10.12 -7.58 7.55
CA PRO A 25 -9.71 -8.44 6.45
C PRO A 25 -10.06 -7.85 5.08
N ASP A 26 -9.39 -8.34 4.04
CA ASP A 26 -9.87 -8.29 2.66
C ASP A 26 -11.02 -9.26 2.46
N VAL A 27 -11.92 -8.96 1.52
CA VAL A 27 -13.12 -9.77 1.29
C VAL A 27 -13.29 -9.99 -0.20
N PHE A 28 -13.20 -11.25 -0.61
CA PHE A 28 -13.32 -11.68 -1.99
C PHE A 28 -14.48 -12.66 -2.14
N LEU A 29 -15.16 -12.62 -3.29
CA LEU A 29 -16.14 -13.62 -3.68
C LEU A 29 -15.89 -14.05 -5.11
N LEU A 30 -15.56 -15.33 -5.29
CA LEU A 30 -15.45 -15.99 -6.58
C LEU A 30 -16.56 -17.04 -6.67
N GLN A 31 -17.60 -16.71 -7.43
CA GLN A 31 -18.79 -17.55 -7.59
C GLN A 31 -19.43 -17.32 -8.96
N ASN A 32 -19.97 -18.39 -9.55
CA ASN A 32 -20.71 -18.33 -10.82
C ASN A 32 -19.92 -17.65 -11.96
N GLY A 33 -18.60 -17.85 -12.02
CA GLY A 33 -17.74 -17.27 -13.05
C GLY A 33 -17.41 -15.78 -12.86
N THR A 34 -17.79 -15.18 -11.73
CA THR A 34 -17.48 -13.78 -11.39
C THR A 34 -16.61 -13.69 -10.15
N TYR A 35 -15.70 -12.72 -10.16
CA TYR A 35 -14.89 -12.32 -9.02
C TYR A 35 -15.33 -10.94 -8.55
N GLU A 36 -15.58 -10.80 -7.25
CA GLU A 36 -15.91 -9.55 -6.59
C GLU A 36 -14.86 -9.24 -5.52
N CYS A 37 -14.22 -8.07 -5.65
CA CYS A 37 -13.38 -7.53 -4.58
C CYS A 37 -14.19 -6.53 -3.75
N LYS A 38 -14.75 -7.01 -2.63
CA LYS A 38 -15.62 -6.20 -1.75
C LYS A 38 -14.85 -5.21 -0.89
N SER A 39 -13.58 -5.50 -0.60
CA SER A 39 -12.69 -4.63 0.19
C SER A 39 -11.87 -3.67 -0.65
N CYS A 40 -11.85 -3.83 -1.98
CA CYS A 40 -11.20 -2.87 -2.88
C CYS A 40 -11.90 -1.51 -2.80
N THR A 41 -11.17 -0.44 -3.13
CA THR A 41 -11.72 0.91 -3.10
C THR A 41 -11.49 1.63 -4.42
N PRO A 42 -12.54 1.83 -5.24
CA PRO A 42 -13.91 1.32 -5.05
C PRO A 42 -14.00 -0.23 -5.18
N PRO A 43 -15.06 -0.87 -4.66
CA PRO A 43 -15.33 -2.28 -4.92
C PRO A 43 -15.64 -2.50 -6.40
N TYR A 44 -15.28 -3.67 -6.93
CA TYR A 44 -15.57 -4.04 -8.32
C TYR A 44 -15.99 -5.49 -8.45
N VAL A 45 -16.65 -5.80 -9.57
CA VAL A 45 -17.04 -7.14 -10.01
C VAL A 45 -16.56 -7.33 -11.44
N VAL A 46 -15.86 -8.42 -11.70
CA VAL A 46 -15.33 -8.79 -13.02
C VAL A 46 -15.58 -10.26 -13.31
N LYS A 47 -15.51 -10.66 -14.59
CA LYS A 47 -15.48 -12.08 -14.95
C LYS A 47 -14.15 -12.69 -14.53
N ALA A 48 -14.20 -13.94 -14.10
CA ALA A 48 -13.03 -14.71 -13.70
C ALA A 48 -12.55 -15.65 -14.83
N ASP A 49 -12.53 -15.15 -16.07
CA ASP A 49 -12.21 -15.89 -17.30
C ASP A 49 -10.82 -15.55 -17.89
N GLY A 50 -10.06 -14.70 -17.20
CA GLY A 50 -8.74 -14.23 -17.61
C GLY A 50 -8.74 -13.14 -18.68
N THR A 51 -9.91 -12.62 -19.06
CA THR A 51 -10.00 -11.48 -19.98
C THR A 51 -9.94 -10.15 -19.23
N ASP A 52 -9.41 -9.12 -19.91
CA ASP A 52 -9.41 -7.75 -19.41
C ASP A 52 -10.84 -7.24 -19.21
N GLN A 53 -11.19 -6.84 -17.99
CA GLN A 53 -12.49 -6.26 -17.65
C GLN A 53 -12.28 -4.82 -17.15
N PRO A 54 -13.02 -3.83 -17.70
CA PRO A 54 -12.85 -2.44 -17.29
C PRO A 54 -13.35 -2.22 -15.86
N VAL A 55 -12.62 -1.40 -15.10
CA VAL A 55 -13.00 -0.93 -13.76
C VAL A 55 -12.80 0.58 -13.68
N THR A 56 -13.55 1.24 -12.79
CA THR A 56 -13.60 2.71 -12.73
C THR A 56 -13.28 3.22 -11.34
N GLY A 57 -12.68 4.42 -11.25
CA GLY A 57 -12.40 5.07 -9.97
C GLY A 57 -11.11 4.61 -9.29
N HIS A 58 -10.32 3.77 -9.96
CA HIS A 58 -9.00 3.35 -9.54
C HIS A 58 -7.95 4.26 -10.20
N PRO A 59 -7.08 4.95 -9.45
CA PRO A 59 -6.07 5.81 -10.05
C PRO A 59 -4.94 4.99 -10.71
N TYR A 60 -4.60 3.85 -10.11
CA TYR A 60 -3.42 3.04 -10.46
C TYR A 60 -3.64 2.06 -11.63
N TYR A 61 -4.89 1.72 -11.94
CA TYR A 61 -5.27 0.81 -13.03
C TYR A 61 -6.68 1.16 -13.53
N ASP A 62 -7.06 0.68 -14.72
CA ASP A 62 -8.37 0.87 -15.33
C ASP A 62 -8.97 -0.44 -15.88
N SER A 63 -8.22 -1.53 -15.80
CA SER A 63 -8.68 -2.87 -16.19
C SER A 63 -8.07 -3.92 -15.27
N VAL A 64 -8.87 -4.94 -14.96
CA VAL A 64 -8.50 -6.09 -14.14
C VAL A 64 -8.85 -7.36 -14.91
N ALA A 65 -7.95 -8.33 -14.94
CA ALA A 65 -8.20 -9.67 -15.45
C ALA A 65 -7.97 -10.68 -14.32
N ILE A 66 -9.02 -11.43 -13.97
CA ILE A 66 -8.94 -12.53 -13.00
C ILE A 66 -9.04 -13.84 -13.75
N LYS A 67 -8.06 -14.72 -13.58
CA LYS A 67 -8.05 -16.06 -14.18
C LYS A 67 -8.05 -17.11 -13.10
N VAL A 68 -9.06 -17.99 -13.14
CA VAL A 68 -9.06 -19.21 -12.33
C VAL A 68 -8.12 -20.22 -12.96
N VAL A 69 -7.04 -20.56 -12.27
CA VAL A 69 -6.08 -21.57 -12.73
C VAL A 69 -6.58 -22.97 -12.35
N ASP A 70 -7.04 -23.11 -11.10
CA ASP A 70 -7.71 -24.30 -10.58
C ASP A 70 -8.54 -23.93 -9.33
N ASP A 71 -9.05 -24.94 -8.62
CA ASP A 71 -9.91 -24.75 -7.45
C ASP A 71 -9.27 -23.94 -6.31
N HIS A 72 -7.94 -23.87 -6.22
CA HIS A 72 -7.19 -23.21 -5.15
C HIS A 72 -6.34 -22.03 -5.64
N ASN A 73 -6.22 -21.83 -6.95
CA ASN A 73 -5.27 -20.89 -7.54
C ASN A 73 -5.96 -19.88 -8.46
N ILE A 74 -5.65 -18.61 -8.25
CA ILE A 74 -6.02 -17.53 -9.19
C ILE A 74 -4.80 -16.69 -9.58
N GLU A 75 -4.87 -16.14 -10.78
CA GLU A 75 -3.96 -15.10 -11.29
C GLU A 75 -4.75 -13.80 -11.46
N GLU A 76 -4.17 -12.67 -11.06
CA GLU A 76 -4.69 -11.33 -11.31
C GLU A 76 -3.68 -10.55 -12.16
N THR A 77 -4.19 -9.78 -13.12
CA THR A 77 -3.40 -8.85 -13.92
C THR A 77 -4.14 -7.53 -14.02
N ASP A 78 -3.48 -6.46 -13.59
CA ASP A 78 -4.03 -5.10 -13.69
C ASP A 78 -3.34 -4.35 -14.81
N LYS A 79 -4.12 -3.55 -15.52
CA LYS A 79 -3.63 -2.71 -16.61
C LYS A 79 -4.01 -1.25 -16.40
N LYS A 80 -3.14 -0.37 -16.90
CA LYS A 80 -3.38 1.05 -17.07
C LYS A 80 -3.12 1.43 -18.52
N ASP A 81 -4.08 2.05 -19.18
CA ASP A 81 -3.97 2.47 -20.60
C ASP A 81 -3.50 1.32 -21.51
N GLY A 82 -4.01 0.11 -21.25
CA GLY A 82 -3.68 -1.12 -21.99
C GLY A 82 -2.31 -1.75 -21.68
N LYS A 83 -1.52 -1.16 -20.78
CA LYS A 83 -0.23 -1.71 -20.34
C LYS A 83 -0.39 -2.44 -19.01
N VAL A 84 0.24 -3.62 -18.88
CA VAL A 84 0.30 -4.34 -17.60
C VAL A 84 1.08 -3.50 -16.60
N VAL A 85 0.45 -3.22 -15.47
CA VAL A 85 1.06 -2.49 -14.35
C VAL A 85 1.20 -3.34 -13.11
N SER A 86 0.35 -4.36 -12.92
CA SER A 86 0.46 -5.30 -11.80
C SER A 86 0.16 -6.72 -12.26
N ALA A 87 0.82 -7.69 -11.65
CA ALA A 87 0.49 -9.10 -11.75
C ALA A 87 0.65 -9.77 -10.39
N SER A 88 -0.30 -10.63 -10.04
CA SER A 88 -0.24 -11.40 -8.79
C SER A 88 -0.76 -12.82 -8.96
N THR A 89 -0.31 -13.69 -8.07
CA THR A 89 -0.87 -15.04 -7.90
C THR A 89 -1.37 -15.20 -6.49
N SER A 90 -2.45 -15.95 -6.30
CA SER A 90 -2.96 -16.34 -4.99
C SER A 90 -3.27 -17.82 -4.96
N THR A 91 -2.69 -18.52 -3.97
CA THR A 91 -2.84 -19.95 -3.74
C THR A 91 -3.41 -20.20 -2.36
N VAL A 92 -4.56 -20.85 -2.29
CA VAL A 92 -5.17 -21.27 -1.02
C VAL A 92 -4.68 -22.67 -0.64
N SER A 93 -4.31 -22.86 0.62
CA SER A 93 -3.92 -24.16 1.17
C SER A 93 -5.06 -25.19 1.09
N SER A 94 -4.72 -26.48 1.12
CA SER A 94 -5.69 -27.57 1.03
C SER A 94 -6.70 -27.62 2.19
N ASP A 95 -6.29 -27.16 3.39
CA ASP A 95 -7.20 -27.00 4.53
C ASP A 95 -8.07 -25.74 4.44
N GLY A 96 -7.81 -24.91 3.42
CA GLY A 96 -8.48 -23.66 3.14
C GLY A 96 -8.07 -22.52 4.07
N ASN A 97 -7.21 -22.68 5.07
CA ASN A 97 -7.03 -21.67 6.11
C ASN A 97 -5.94 -20.63 5.82
N THR A 98 -5.09 -20.88 4.83
CA THR A 98 -3.97 -20.01 4.47
C THR A 98 -4.04 -19.67 2.99
N MET A 99 -3.76 -18.41 2.66
CA MET A 99 -3.55 -17.94 1.29
C MET A 99 -2.12 -17.42 1.18
N LEU A 100 -1.36 -17.98 0.24
CA LEU A 100 -0.06 -17.47 -0.17
C LEU A 100 -0.25 -16.61 -1.42
N PHE A 101 0.44 -15.48 -1.50
CA PHE A 101 0.39 -14.63 -2.68
C PHE A 101 1.78 -14.12 -3.06
N THR A 102 1.98 -13.90 -4.36
CA THR A 102 3.16 -13.23 -4.90
C THR A 102 2.71 -12.09 -5.79
N PHE A 103 3.50 -11.02 -5.88
CA PHE A 103 3.15 -9.88 -6.70
C PHE A 103 4.35 -9.13 -7.26
N ASN A 104 4.08 -8.44 -8.36
CA ASN A 104 4.95 -7.53 -9.07
C ASN A 104 4.10 -6.33 -9.51
N ASP A 105 4.39 -5.15 -8.96
CA ASP A 105 3.60 -3.93 -9.14
C ASP A 105 4.47 -2.75 -9.60
N SER A 106 4.14 -2.21 -10.76
CA SER A 106 4.75 -1.03 -11.39
C SER A 106 3.78 0.15 -11.53
N SER A 107 2.57 0.04 -10.97
CA SER A 107 1.50 1.03 -11.09
C SER A 107 1.86 2.39 -10.44
N ASN A 108 2.83 2.39 -9.52
CA ASN A 108 3.30 3.59 -8.85
C ASN A 108 4.84 3.70 -8.81
N THR A 109 5.54 3.29 -9.86
CA THR A 109 7.02 3.29 -9.89
C THR A 109 7.65 4.32 -10.83
N ASN A 110 6.84 5.18 -11.47
CA ASN A 110 7.31 6.22 -12.40
C ASN A 110 8.24 5.69 -13.51
N GLY A 111 8.00 4.47 -13.99
CA GLY A 111 8.82 3.80 -15.00
C GLY A 111 10.11 3.15 -14.45
N GLY A 112 10.35 3.23 -13.15
CA GLY A 112 11.39 2.48 -12.46
C GLY A 112 11.04 0.99 -12.28
N PRO A 113 11.95 0.20 -11.68
CA PRO A 113 11.72 -1.21 -11.42
C PRO A 113 10.43 -1.41 -10.60
N PRO A 114 9.71 -2.51 -10.85
CA PRO A 114 8.52 -2.81 -10.06
C PRO A 114 8.85 -3.03 -8.58
N VAL A 115 7.85 -2.83 -7.74
CA VAL A 115 7.81 -3.35 -6.39
C VAL A 115 7.44 -4.83 -6.45
N THR A 116 8.21 -5.68 -5.78
CA THR A 116 7.95 -7.12 -5.75
C THR A 116 7.87 -7.62 -4.32
N GLY A 117 7.13 -8.69 -4.09
CA GLY A 117 7.10 -9.36 -2.82
C GLY A 117 6.23 -10.61 -2.83
N GLN A 118 6.21 -11.29 -1.70
CA GLN A 118 5.29 -12.38 -1.43
C GLN A 118 4.74 -12.25 -0.02
N GLY A 119 3.62 -12.90 0.26
CA GLY A 119 3.01 -12.82 1.58
C GLY A 119 2.07 -13.97 1.88
N GLU A 120 1.56 -13.92 3.10
CA GLU A 120 0.63 -14.88 3.65
C GLU A 120 -0.56 -14.13 4.25
N ALA A 121 -1.75 -14.66 4.02
CA ALA A 121 -2.97 -14.27 4.71
C ALA A 121 -3.64 -15.47 5.36
N THR A 122 -4.16 -15.27 6.57
CA THR A 122 -4.97 -16.27 7.27
C THR A 122 -6.46 -16.00 7.04
N ARG A 123 -7.23 -17.06 6.83
CA ARG A 123 -8.68 -16.96 6.70
C ARG A 123 -9.33 -16.52 8.01
N VAL A 124 -10.16 -15.48 7.93
CA VAL A 124 -11.04 -15.02 9.01
C VAL A 124 -12.44 -15.63 8.90
N ALA A 125 -12.98 -15.73 7.69
CA ALA A 125 -14.28 -16.34 7.42
C ALA A 125 -14.29 -17.01 6.04
N LYS A 126 -15.05 -18.09 5.91
CA LYS A 126 -15.28 -18.77 4.62
C LYS A 126 -16.26 -17.97 3.77
N GLY A 127 -16.13 -18.10 2.45
CA GLY A 127 -17.15 -17.63 1.52
C GLY A 127 -18.47 -18.40 1.67
N PRO A 128 -19.53 -17.94 0.99
CA PRO A 128 -20.81 -18.65 0.94
C PRO A 128 -20.67 -20.10 0.47
N ALA A 129 -21.58 -20.98 0.88
CA ALA A 129 -21.56 -22.36 0.42
C ALA A 129 -21.62 -22.42 -1.12
N GLY A 130 -20.76 -23.26 -1.72
CA GLY A 130 -20.65 -23.41 -3.18
C GLY A 130 -19.82 -22.34 -3.90
N SER A 131 -19.26 -21.36 -3.19
CA SER A 131 -18.25 -20.46 -3.76
C SER A 131 -16.89 -21.16 -3.86
N ASN A 132 -16.02 -20.72 -4.79
CA ASN A 132 -14.63 -21.17 -4.86
C ASN A 132 -13.90 -20.88 -3.53
N VAL A 133 -12.89 -21.71 -3.18
CA VAL A 133 -12.17 -21.63 -1.89
C VAL A 133 -11.44 -20.30 -1.67
N VAL A 134 -11.09 -19.57 -2.74
CA VAL A 134 -10.54 -18.20 -2.66
C VAL A 134 -11.52 -17.23 -2.00
N SER A 135 -12.82 -17.50 -2.12
CA SER A 135 -13.87 -16.68 -1.51
C SER A 135 -13.81 -16.73 0.02
N GLY A 136 -14.02 -15.58 0.63
CA GLY A 136 -14.00 -15.41 2.07
C GLY A 136 -13.36 -14.11 2.47
N SER A 137 -13.07 -14.00 3.76
CA SER A 137 -12.35 -12.86 4.30
C SER A 137 -10.96 -13.28 4.78
N TRP A 138 -9.94 -12.55 4.35
CA TRP A 138 -8.53 -12.87 4.53
C TRP A 138 -7.80 -11.74 5.24
N ARG A 139 -6.99 -12.09 6.24
CA ARG A 139 -6.15 -11.12 6.94
C ARG A 139 -4.70 -11.42 6.65
N THR A 140 -4.00 -10.50 6.00
CA THR A 140 -2.55 -10.58 5.83
C THR A 140 -1.85 -10.66 7.18
N THR A 141 -1.00 -11.66 7.33
CA THR A 141 -0.23 -11.93 8.55
C THR A 141 1.25 -11.73 8.33
N LYS A 142 1.72 -11.79 7.07
CA LYS A 142 3.14 -11.75 6.74
C LYS A 142 3.38 -11.21 5.33
N ILE A 143 4.48 -10.48 5.16
CA ILE A 143 5.08 -10.14 3.87
C ILE A 143 6.58 -10.45 3.95
N GLU A 144 7.11 -11.07 2.91
CA GLU A 144 8.51 -11.43 2.75
C GLU A 144 9.04 -11.03 1.37
N GLY A 145 10.37 -10.90 1.27
CA GLY A 145 11.02 -10.62 0.00
C GLY A 145 10.63 -9.28 -0.63
N MET A 146 10.14 -8.34 0.18
CA MET A 146 9.76 -7.02 -0.30
C MET A 146 10.98 -6.30 -0.87
N SER A 147 10.86 -5.78 -2.09
CA SER A 147 11.93 -5.02 -2.73
C SER A 147 12.23 -3.72 -1.98
N ASP A 148 13.51 -3.32 -1.99
CA ASP A 148 13.98 -2.16 -1.24
C ASP A 148 13.32 -0.85 -1.67
N ASN A 149 12.98 -0.71 -2.96
CA ASN A 149 12.29 0.46 -3.50
C ASN A 149 10.91 0.72 -2.88
N ALA A 150 10.29 -0.28 -2.24
CA ALA A 150 8.99 -0.15 -1.58
C ALA A 150 9.06 0.32 -0.11
N THR A 151 10.24 0.23 0.51
CA THR A 151 10.37 0.39 1.98
C THR A 151 11.25 1.55 2.39
N VAL A 152 11.82 2.28 1.42
CA VAL A 152 12.84 3.31 1.65
C VAL A 152 12.37 4.67 1.17
N TRP A 153 12.48 5.66 2.04
CA TRP A 153 12.25 7.07 1.72
C TRP A 153 13.29 7.96 2.38
N THR A 154 13.45 9.18 1.88
CA THR A 154 14.39 10.16 2.42
C THR A 154 13.66 11.44 2.78
N TYR A 155 13.97 11.98 3.96
CA TYR A 155 13.57 13.31 4.38
C TYR A 155 14.76 14.27 4.39
N LYS A 156 14.50 15.50 3.96
CA LYS A 156 15.44 16.62 4.04
C LYS A 156 14.70 17.90 4.45
N ALA A 157 15.03 18.41 5.62
CA ALA A 157 14.56 19.69 6.11
C ALA A 157 15.39 20.84 5.54
N SER A 158 14.73 21.96 5.24
CA SER A 158 15.35 23.22 4.89
C SER A 158 14.54 24.38 5.48
N GLY A 159 15.03 24.98 6.56
CA GLY A 159 14.27 25.99 7.29
C GLY A 159 12.97 25.41 7.85
N ASP A 160 11.83 25.95 7.41
CA ASP A 160 10.49 25.49 7.77
C ASP A 160 9.87 24.54 6.73
N GLU A 161 10.65 24.06 5.75
CA GLU A 161 10.20 23.11 4.74
C GLU A 161 10.74 21.69 4.99
N MET A 162 9.95 20.69 4.61
CA MET A 162 10.31 19.29 4.56
C MET A 162 10.19 18.79 3.13
N THR A 163 11.26 18.20 2.60
CA THR A 163 11.25 17.50 1.33
C THR A 163 11.27 16.00 1.58
N MET A 164 10.38 15.26 0.91
CA MET A 164 10.32 13.81 0.90
C MET A 164 10.60 13.30 -0.51
N THR A 165 11.37 12.22 -0.61
CA THR A 165 11.57 11.48 -1.87
C THR A 165 11.55 9.97 -1.62
N THR A 166 10.96 9.20 -2.54
CA THR A 166 11.01 7.73 -2.56
C THR A 166 11.85 7.21 -3.72
N GLN A 167 12.27 5.95 -3.66
CA GLN A 167 12.98 5.30 -4.78
C GLN A 167 12.08 5.03 -5.99
N THR A 168 10.77 4.97 -5.77
CA THR A 168 9.73 4.80 -6.79
C THR A 168 9.35 6.12 -7.49
N GLY A 169 9.99 7.24 -7.13
CA GLY A 169 9.87 8.52 -7.83
C GLY A 169 8.85 9.50 -7.25
N GLN A 170 8.19 9.16 -6.14
CA GLN A 170 7.31 10.11 -5.46
C GLN A 170 8.13 11.18 -4.73
N SER A 171 7.64 12.41 -4.74
CA SER A 171 8.26 13.49 -3.98
C SER A 171 7.31 14.63 -3.66
N TYR A 172 7.62 15.36 -2.59
CA TYR A 172 7.03 16.66 -2.31
C TYR A 172 8.04 17.55 -1.58
N THR A 173 7.77 18.86 -1.60
CA THR A 173 8.35 19.82 -0.66
C THR A 173 7.18 20.56 -0.01
N ALA A 174 7.03 20.43 1.31
CA ALA A 174 5.91 20.97 2.05
C ALA A 174 6.40 21.84 3.20
N LYS A 175 5.74 22.97 3.43
CA LYS A 175 5.97 23.80 4.61
C LYS A 175 5.43 23.09 5.84
N LEU A 176 6.26 22.96 6.87
CA LEU A 176 5.89 22.40 8.17
C LEU A 176 4.81 23.25 8.82
N ASN A 177 3.70 22.63 9.21
CA ASN A 177 2.52 23.29 9.76
C ASN A 177 1.91 24.33 8.79
N GLY A 178 2.15 24.14 7.48
CA GLY A 178 1.64 25.00 6.42
C GLY A 178 0.39 24.47 5.75
N ALA A 179 0.02 25.13 4.64
CA ALA A 179 -1.01 24.65 3.73
C ALA A 179 -0.54 23.41 2.94
N GLU A 180 -1.46 22.81 2.20
CA GLU A 180 -1.17 21.68 1.33
C GLU A 180 -0.10 22.02 0.27
N ALA A 181 0.77 21.05 0.00
CA ALA A 181 1.76 21.08 -1.06
C ALA A 181 1.46 19.99 -2.09
N PRO A 182 1.80 20.19 -3.37
CA PRO A 182 1.55 19.19 -4.41
C PRO A 182 2.42 17.94 -4.20
N MET A 183 1.82 16.76 -4.33
CA MET A 183 2.53 15.50 -4.49
C MET A 183 2.92 15.32 -5.96
N LYS A 184 4.14 14.83 -6.22
CA LYS A 184 4.63 14.52 -7.56
C LYS A 184 4.87 13.02 -7.68
N GLY A 185 4.52 12.45 -8.83
CA GLY A 185 4.84 11.05 -9.17
C GLY A 185 3.92 10.02 -8.53
N ASP A 186 2.81 10.41 -7.91
CA ASP A 186 1.80 9.47 -7.40
C ASP A 186 0.48 9.63 -8.20
N PRO A 187 -0.04 8.57 -8.84
CA PRO A 187 -1.34 8.61 -9.52
C PRO A 187 -2.55 8.86 -8.61
N GLY A 188 -2.45 8.50 -7.33
CA GLY A 188 -3.57 8.51 -6.38
C GLY A 188 -3.47 9.53 -5.26
N VAL A 189 -2.33 10.20 -5.07
CA VAL A 189 -2.17 11.31 -4.11
C VAL A 189 -1.90 12.59 -4.88
N THR A 190 -2.77 13.60 -4.71
CA THR A 190 -2.66 14.90 -5.40
C THR A 190 -1.91 15.94 -4.58
N SER A 191 -2.06 15.89 -3.25
CA SER A 191 -1.46 16.85 -2.34
C SER A 191 -1.21 16.22 -0.97
N VAL A 192 -0.30 16.83 -0.21
CA VAL A 192 0.02 16.48 1.16
C VAL A 192 0.04 17.71 2.05
N SER A 193 -0.25 17.54 3.33
CA SER A 193 0.11 18.54 4.35
C SER A 193 0.98 17.87 5.40
N VAL A 194 1.99 18.59 5.88
CA VAL A 194 2.97 18.05 6.83
C VAL A 194 3.03 18.95 8.04
N LYS A 195 2.89 18.36 9.23
CA LYS A 195 2.99 19.07 10.50
C LYS A 195 3.88 18.30 11.47
N THR A 196 4.38 19.02 12.48
CA THR A 196 5.14 18.42 13.57
C THR A 196 4.34 18.48 14.87
N ILE A 197 4.48 17.44 15.69
CA ILE A 197 3.98 17.41 17.07
C ILE A 197 5.21 17.31 17.96
N GLY A 198 5.57 18.40 18.62
CA GLY A 198 6.86 18.48 19.31
C GLY A 198 8.04 18.40 18.32
N LYS A 199 9.18 17.85 18.78
CA LYS A 199 10.44 17.81 18.02
C LYS A 199 10.71 16.48 17.30
N ASP A 200 9.90 15.46 17.57
CA ASP A 200 10.19 14.06 17.25
C ASP A 200 9.08 13.38 16.46
N THR A 201 7.91 14.00 16.34
CA THR A 201 6.78 13.43 15.60
C THR A 201 6.44 14.27 14.38
N LEU A 202 6.42 13.62 13.21
CA LEU A 202 5.93 14.14 11.95
C LEU A 202 4.59 13.49 11.62
N VAL A 203 3.63 14.28 11.17
CA VAL A 203 2.35 13.81 10.66
C VAL A 203 2.18 14.35 9.24
N GLU A 204 2.05 13.44 8.30
CA GLU A 204 1.76 13.67 6.90
C GLU A 204 0.31 13.25 6.64
N THR A 205 -0.45 14.10 5.96
CA THR A 205 -1.84 13.83 5.58
C THR A 205 -1.93 13.86 4.07
N ASP A 206 -2.26 12.71 3.50
CA ASP A 206 -2.37 12.49 2.06
C ASP A 206 -3.78 12.77 1.58
N MET A 207 -3.87 13.49 0.47
CA MET A 207 -5.15 13.92 -0.10
C MET A 207 -5.25 13.57 -1.58
N ARG A 208 -6.48 13.30 -2.00
CA ARG A 208 -6.88 13.17 -3.40
C ARG A 208 -8.01 14.13 -3.67
N ASP A 209 -7.77 15.09 -4.56
CA ASP A 209 -8.74 16.11 -4.95
C ASP A 209 -9.34 16.85 -3.73
N GLY A 210 -8.46 17.21 -2.77
CA GLY A 210 -8.82 17.91 -1.53
C GLY A 210 -9.50 17.05 -0.47
N LYS A 211 -9.64 15.74 -0.68
CA LYS A 211 -10.18 14.80 0.33
C LYS A 211 -9.06 14.00 0.97
N VAL A 212 -9.07 13.91 2.30
CA VAL A 212 -8.10 13.08 3.04
C VAL A 212 -8.31 11.61 2.71
N ILE A 213 -7.25 10.94 2.27
CA ILE A 213 -7.23 9.51 1.95
C ILE A 213 -6.28 8.71 2.83
N GLY A 214 -5.31 9.35 3.46
CA GLY A 214 -4.34 8.70 4.33
C GLY A 214 -3.76 9.66 5.37
N VAL A 215 -3.35 9.12 6.51
CA VAL A 215 -2.56 9.86 7.50
C VAL A 215 -1.38 8.99 7.91
N PHE A 216 -0.17 9.44 7.56
CA PHE A 216 1.08 8.84 8.00
C PHE A 216 1.60 9.59 9.23
N LYS A 217 2.01 8.84 10.25
CA LYS A 217 2.64 9.36 11.45
C LYS A 217 3.96 8.66 11.67
N MET A 218 5.00 9.45 11.91
CA MET A 218 6.33 8.97 12.25
C MET A 218 6.80 9.63 13.54
N THR A 219 7.15 8.84 14.55
CA THR A 219 7.74 9.32 15.81
C THR A 219 9.16 8.77 15.95
N VAL A 220 10.16 9.65 15.82
CA VAL A 220 11.58 9.33 15.95
C VAL A 220 11.94 9.13 17.43
N ALA A 221 12.64 8.04 17.74
CA ALA A 221 13.11 7.76 19.09
C ALA A 221 14.24 8.71 19.51
N ALA A 222 14.52 8.76 20.81
CA ALA A 222 15.58 9.61 21.37
C ALA A 222 16.99 9.26 20.83
N ASP A 223 17.19 8.05 20.28
CA ASP A 223 18.43 7.63 19.63
C ASP A 223 18.67 8.31 18.27
N GLY A 224 17.64 8.93 17.68
CA GLY A 224 17.69 9.54 16.35
C GLY A 224 17.88 8.56 15.19
N LYS A 225 17.81 7.25 15.46
CA LYS A 225 18.12 6.14 14.54
C LYS A 225 16.93 5.22 14.30
N THR A 226 15.98 5.19 15.22
CA THR A 226 14.75 4.38 15.09
C THR A 226 13.51 5.27 15.09
N ALA A 227 12.42 4.80 14.49
CA ALA A 227 11.15 5.50 14.50
C ALA A 227 9.99 4.51 14.56
N LYS A 228 8.89 4.93 15.21
CA LYS A 228 7.59 4.26 15.14
C LYS A 228 6.75 4.87 14.03
N LEU A 229 6.18 4.02 13.19
CA LEU A 229 5.32 4.40 12.09
C LEU A 229 3.88 3.96 12.37
N SER A 230 2.94 4.78 11.91
CA SER A 230 1.53 4.44 11.84
C SER A 230 0.96 5.03 10.56
N PHE A 231 0.28 4.21 9.76
CA PHE A 231 -0.47 4.67 8.60
C PHE A 231 -1.94 4.34 8.78
N ASP A 232 -2.77 5.37 8.71
CA ASP A 232 -4.22 5.31 8.82
C ASP A 232 -4.83 5.54 7.44
N ASP A 233 -5.20 4.43 6.79
CA ASP A 233 -5.85 4.41 5.50
C ASP A 233 -7.33 4.75 5.67
N LYS A 234 -7.72 5.93 5.19
CA LYS A 234 -9.10 6.44 5.27
C LYS A 234 -10.01 5.83 4.23
N LEU A 235 -9.47 5.35 3.12
CA LEU A 235 -10.24 4.70 2.05
C LEU A 235 -10.77 3.35 2.52
N GLN A 236 -9.91 2.56 3.16
CA GLN A 236 -10.26 1.21 3.62
C GLN A 236 -10.63 1.13 5.10
N ASN A 237 -10.45 2.22 5.86
CA ASN A 237 -10.58 2.26 7.32
C ASN A 237 -9.70 1.18 7.97
N ARG A 238 -8.40 1.26 7.67
CA ARG A 238 -7.37 0.32 8.11
C ARG A 238 -6.22 1.07 8.74
N THR A 239 -5.56 0.43 9.69
CA THR A 239 -4.35 0.97 10.30
C THR A 239 -3.24 -0.08 10.25
N THR A 240 -2.06 0.35 9.81
CA THR A 240 -0.84 -0.44 9.83
C THR A 240 0.17 0.28 10.72
N ASN A 241 0.84 -0.46 11.60
CA ASN A 241 1.93 0.07 12.39
C ASN A 241 3.21 -0.69 12.08
N SER A 242 4.36 -0.06 12.22
CA SER A 242 5.67 -0.69 12.08
C SER A 242 6.73 0.16 12.74
N ASP A 243 7.95 -0.37 12.83
CA ASP A 243 9.13 0.41 13.16
C ASP A 243 9.95 0.67 11.88
N ALA A 244 10.80 1.69 11.91
CA ALA A 244 11.77 2.00 10.86
C ALA A 244 13.14 2.31 11.44
N THR A 245 14.16 2.14 10.60
CA THR A 245 15.56 2.45 10.94
C THR A 245 16.14 3.45 9.95
N LYS A 246 16.89 4.42 10.48
CA LYS A 246 17.67 5.35 9.68
C LYS A 246 18.90 4.62 9.12
N GLN A 247 19.13 4.76 7.82
CA GLN A 247 20.22 4.13 7.07
C GLN A 247 21.50 4.96 7.12
#